data_AF-A0A960SEM4-F1
#
_entry.id   AF-A0A960SEM4-F1
#
_cell.length_a   1.000
_cell.length_b   1.000
_cell.length_c   1.000
_cell.angle_alpha   90.00
_cell.angle_beta   90.00
_cell.angle_gamma   90.00
#
_symmetry.space_group_name_H-M   'P 1'
#
loop_
_entity.id
_entity.type
_entity.pdbx_description
1 polymer ?
#
loop_
_entity_poly.entity_id
_entity_poly.type
_entity_poly.pdbx_seq_one_letter_code
_entity_poly.pdbx_strand_id
1 'polypeptide(L)'
;MNLVRPKCRARLTAEDFAFIQAVLAQTREDAVALQTLLLDPETLDDILDQDTLHQAVQDRSQTLQISSSLYFYLLVRKTLLDAGLDDRDMTDYIASLLVVFCREDSYRHLFPTMGMPMRYLVDIVTQIEKADYYHRFFLYAHLGNQTLFLSGLFPNHIRQREHRRAAPGIHYYESMGRSHFKAARNHPLAKEFGMESLYDDLYQSFHDTRMALNTLADKFL
;
A
#
# COMPACT_ATOMS: atom_id res chain seq x y z
N MET A 1 6.07 -16.71 1.76
CA MET A 1 5.47 -15.40 1.39
C MET A 1 4.04 -15.38 1.91
N ASN A 2 3.68 -14.36 2.69
CA ASN A 2 2.32 -14.20 3.19
C ASN A 2 1.51 -13.31 2.23
N LEU A 3 0.26 -13.67 2.00
CA LEU A 3 -0.68 -12.87 1.22
C LEU A 3 -0.95 -11.55 1.95
N VAL A 4 -0.68 -10.42 1.29
CA VAL A 4 -1.15 -9.11 1.75
C VAL A 4 -2.67 -9.08 1.65
N ARG A 5 -3.35 -8.49 2.64
CA ARG A 5 -4.81 -8.34 2.68
C ARG A 5 -5.13 -6.91 3.12
N PRO A 6 -6.25 -6.32 2.66
CA PRO A 6 -6.72 -5.02 3.14
C PRO A 6 -7.17 -5.15 4.59
N LYS A 7 -6.37 -4.66 5.54
CA LYS A 7 -6.60 -4.89 6.97
C LYS A 7 -6.05 -3.80 7.89
N CYS A 8 -5.57 -2.68 7.38
CA CYS A 8 -5.18 -1.53 8.19
C CYS A 8 -6.36 -1.01 9.01
N ARG A 9 -7.54 -0.83 8.39
CA ARG A 9 -8.75 -0.36 9.11
C ARG A 9 -9.17 -1.32 10.22
N ALA A 10 -9.13 -2.62 9.94
CA ALA A 10 -9.42 -3.66 10.94
C ALA A 10 -8.33 -3.82 12.02
N ARG A 11 -7.19 -3.14 11.88
CA ARG A 11 -6.03 -3.21 12.80
C ARG A 11 -5.77 -1.91 13.54
N LEU A 12 -6.71 -0.97 13.50
CA LEU A 12 -6.61 0.26 14.28
C LEU A 12 -6.53 -0.09 15.77
N THR A 13 -5.62 0.60 16.46
CA THR A 13 -5.32 0.38 17.88
C THR A 13 -6.10 1.35 18.76
N ALA A 14 -6.02 1.15 20.08
CA ALA A 14 -6.55 2.12 21.04
C ALA A 14 -5.86 3.50 20.91
N GLU A 15 -4.56 3.52 20.54
CA GLU A 15 -3.82 4.75 20.29
C GLU A 15 -4.35 5.49 19.05
N ASP A 16 -4.70 4.75 17.99
CA ASP A 16 -5.30 5.31 16.78
C ASP A 16 -6.65 5.98 17.10
N PHE A 17 -7.50 5.32 17.87
CA PHE A 17 -8.79 5.90 18.28
C PHE A 17 -8.61 7.10 19.21
N ALA A 18 -7.65 7.06 20.14
CA ALA A 18 -7.34 8.18 21.01
C ALA A 18 -6.85 9.40 20.21
N PHE A 19 -6.02 9.17 19.19
CA PHE A 19 -5.58 10.22 18.26
C PHE A 19 -6.75 10.84 17.51
N ILE A 20 -7.62 10.02 16.90
CA ILE A 20 -8.79 10.51 16.16
C ILE A 20 -9.69 11.36 17.06
N GLN A 21 -9.94 10.90 18.28
CA GLN A 21 -10.72 11.65 19.27
C GLN A 21 -10.04 12.97 19.65
N ALA A 22 -8.72 12.97 19.87
CA ALA A 22 -7.99 14.19 20.22
C ALA A 22 -8.01 15.24 19.11
N VAL A 23 -8.06 14.82 17.84
CA VAL A 23 -8.10 15.72 16.69
C VAL A 23 -9.51 16.23 16.40
N LEU A 24 -10.54 15.39 16.54
CA LEU A 24 -11.89 15.70 16.08
C LEU A 24 -12.86 16.17 17.18
N ALA A 25 -12.67 15.75 18.43
CA ALA A 25 -13.56 16.12 19.52
C ALA A 25 -13.30 17.56 19.99
N GLN A 26 -14.32 18.41 19.98
CA GLN A 26 -14.23 19.76 20.54
C GLN A 26 -14.71 19.79 22.00
N THR A 27 -15.59 18.86 22.36
CA THR A 27 -16.18 18.72 23.69
C THR A 27 -16.08 17.29 24.21
N ARG A 28 -16.35 17.12 25.51
CA ARG A 28 -16.43 15.78 26.13
C ARG A 28 -17.60 14.96 25.58
N GLU A 29 -18.69 15.60 25.19
CA GLU A 29 -19.84 14.94 24.58
C GLU A 29 -19.49 14.42 23.17
N ASP A 30 -18.77 15.22 22.37
CA ASP A 30 -18.27 14.79 21.05
C ASP A 30 -17.37 13.56 21.16
N ALA A 31 -16.50 13.53 22.17
CA ALA A 31 -15.60 12.40 22.40
C ALA A 31 -16.35 11.09 22.64
N VAL A 32 -17.48 11.14 23.38
CA VAL A 32 -18.34 9.96 23.62
C VAL A 32 -19.09 9.56 22.35
N ALA A 33 -19.63 10.53 21.61
CA ALA A 33 -20.31 10.28 20.35
C ALA A 33 -19.37 9.63 19.31
N LEU A 34 -18.18 10.20 19.11
CA LEU A 34 -17.14 9.68 18.22
C LEU A 34 -16.75 8.24 18.57
N GLN A 35 -16.69 7.90 19.86
CA GLN A 35 -16.37 6.53 20.28
C GLN A 35 -17.39 5.51 19.77
N THR A 36 -18.67 5.91 19.67
CA THR A 36 -19.73 5.07 19.10
C THR A 36 -19.61 4.98 17.59
N LEU A 37 -19.33 6.11 16.92
CA LEU A 37 -19.18 6.18 15.46
C LEU A 37 -17.97 5.38 14.96
N LEU A 38 -16.87 5.35 15.72
CA LEU A 38 -15.66 4.59 15.37
C LEU A 38 -15.85 3.07 15.42
N LEU A 39 -16.93 2.57 16.03
CA LEU A 39 -17.29 1.15 16.04
C LEU A 39 -18.11 0.73 14.81
N ASP A 40 -18.68 1.71 14.09
CA ASP A 40 -19.42 1.47 12.85
C ASP A 40 -18.48 1.58 11.65
N PRO A 41 -18.34 0.54 10.81
CA PRO A 41 -17.38 0.55 9.69
C PRO A 41 -17.61 1.65 8.66
N GLU A 42 -18.87 1.95 8.32
CA GLU A 42 -19.19 2.98 7.32
C GLU A 42 -18.84 4.36 7.85
N THR A 43 -19.21 4.63 9.11
CA THR A 43 -18.88 5.91 9.73
C THR A 43 -17.38 6.07 9.99
N LEU A 44 -16.68 4.98 10.33
CA LEU A 44 -15.22 4.98 10.47
C LEU A 44 -14.56 5.43 9.18
N ASP A 45 -14.99 4.91 8.02
CA ASP A 45 -14.42 5.29 6.75
C ASP A 45 -14.63 6.80 6.46
N ASP A 46 -15.82 7.33 6.71
CA ASP A 46 -16.10 8.76 6.54
C ASP A 46 -15.29 9.65 7.50
N ILE A 47 -15.04 9.15 8.72
CA ILE A 47 -14.16 9.82 9.69
C ILE A 47 -12.72 9.85 9.18
N LEU A 48 -12.22 8.74 8.63
CA LEU A 48 -10.85 8.64 8.13
C LEU A 48 -10.58 9.52 6.90
N ASP A 49 -11.63 9.89 6.16
CA ASP A 49 -11.56 10.81 5.01
C ASP A 49 -11.52 12.30 5.41
N GLN A 50 -11.59 12.63 6.71
CA GLN A 50 -11.55 14.02 7.14
C GLN A 50 -10.16 14.67 6.95
N ASP A 51 -10.12 15.78 6.22
CA ASP A 51 -8.90 16.58 5.97
C ASP A 51 -8.17 17.02 7.26
N THR A 52 -8.91 17.20 8.36
CA THR A 52 -8.36 17.54 9.68
C THR A 52 -7.43 16.45 10.20
N LEU A 53 -7.75 15.17 10.00
CA LEU A 53 -6.87 14.05 10.38
C LEU A 53 -5.60 14.04 9.53
N HIS A 54 -5.72 14.29 8.22
CA HIS A 54 -4.55 14.38 7.34
C HIS A 54 -3.62 15.53 7.74
N GLN A 55 -4.18 16.70 8.07
CA GLN A 55 -3.40 17.85 8.54
C GLN A 55 -2.70 17.55 9.86
N ALA A 56 -3.39 16.91 10.81
CA ALA A 56 -2.81 16.53 12.09
C ALA A 56 -1.65 15.53 11.95
N VAL A 57 -1.75 14.56 11.03
CA VAL A 57 -0.66 13.62 10.74
C VAL A 57 0.53 14.30 10.06
N GLN A 58 0.32 15.40 9.33
CA GLN A 58 1.40 16.13 8.66
C GLN A 58 2.04 17.21 9.54
N ASP A 59 1.42 17.54 10.68
CA ASP A 59 1.94 18.52 11.62
C ASP A 59 3.22 18.01 12.29
N ARG A 60 4.36 18.50 11.82
CA ARG A 60 5.70 18.12 12.30
C ARG A 60 6.03 18.66 13.69
N SER A 61 5.17 19.49 14.28
CA SER A 61 5.39 20.05 15.61
C SER A 61 5.02 19.09 16.75
N GLN A 62 4.28 18.02 16.44
CA GLN A 62 3.75 17.07 17.42
C GLN A 62 4.36 15.68 17.25
N THR A 63 4.59 14.98 18.36
CA THR A 63 4.98 13.57 18.34
C THR A 63 3.75 12.74 17.99
N LEU A 64 3.76 12.09 16.83
CA LEU A 64 2.68 11.18 16.42
C LEU A 64 2.72 9.89 17.24
N GLN A 65 1.66 9.65 18.00
CA GLN A 65 1.41 8.40 18.72
C GLN A 65 0.29 7.63 18.04
N ILE A 66 0.56 7.15 16.82
CA ILE A 66 -0.37 6.36 16.02
C ILE A 66 0.33 5.13 15.45
N SER A 67 -0.45 4.10 15.12
CA SER A 67 0.05 2.90 14.49
C SER A 67 0.47 3.17 13.04
N SER A 68 1.40 2.35 12.53
CA SER A 68 1.76 2.38 11.10
C SER A 68 0.54 2.12 10.20
N SER A 69 -0.45 1.38 10.68
CA SER A 69 -1.67 1.07 9.93
C SER A 69 -2.47 2.35 9.66
N LEU A 70 -2.75 3.14 10.70
CA LEU A 70 -3.46 4.42 10.55
C LEU A 70 -2.63 5.41 9.74
N TYR A 71 -1.34 5.53 10.05
CA TYR A 71 -0.44 6.45 9.35
C TYR A 71 -0.42 6.21 7.83
N PHE A 72 -0.14 4.98 7.40
CA PHE A 72 -0.11 4.68 5.97
C PHE A 72 -1.49 4.73 5.33
N TYR A 73 -2.56 4.34 6.04
CA TYR A 73 -3.92 4.45 5.51
C TYR A 73 -4.25 5.90 5.17
N LEU A 74 -4.05 6.84 6.10
CA LEU A 74 -4.37 8.25 5.89
C LEU A 74 -3.55 8.85 4.73
N LEU A 75 -2.25 8.58 4.65
CA LEU A 75 -1.42 9.11 3.56
C LEU A 75 -1.80 8.53 2.18
N VAL A 76 -2.03 7.22 2.12
CA VAL A 76 -2.44 6.56 0.88
C VAL A 76 -3.83 7.04 0.47
N ARG A 77 -4.78 7.11 1.39
CA ARG A 77 -6.17 7.54 1.13
C ARG A 77 -6.20 8.92 0.51
N LYS A 78 -5.51 9.89 1.14
CA LYS A 78 -5.44 11.26 0.62
C LYS A 78 -4.86 11.31 -0.78
N THR A 79 -3.80 10.55 -1.03
CA THR A 79 -3.08 10.62 -2.31
C THR A 79 -3.84 9.91 -3.43
N LEU A 80 -4.56 8.84 -3.13
CA LEU A 80 -5.45 8.16 -4.09
C LEU A 80 -6.66 9.02 -4.42
N LEU A 81 -7.30 9.66 -3.43
CA LEU A 81 -8.39 10.60 -3.65
C LEU A 81 -7.95 11.79 -4.52
N ASP A 82 -6.77 12.35 -4.27
CA ASP A 82 -6.19 13.42 -5.09
C ASP A 82 -5.94 12.98 -6.55
N ALA A 83 -5.75 11.69 -6.79
CA ALA A 83 -5.61 11.09 -8.11
C ALA A 83 -6.96 10.65 -8.73
N GLY A 84 -8.09 10.88 -8.06
CA GLY A 84 -9.42 10.45 -8.50
C GLY A 84 -9.71 8.96 -8.30
N LEU A 85 -8.89 8.27 -7.49
CA LEU A 85 -9.04 6.85 -7.15
C LEU A 85 -9.75 6.72 -5.80
N ASP A 86 -11.08 6.62 -5.85
CA ASP A 86 -11.92 6.47 -4.66
C ASP A 86 -12.30 5.00 -4.41
N ASP A 87 -11.32 4.21 -3.97
CA ASP A 87 -11.53 2.83 -3.56
C ASP A 87 -10.90 2.61 -2.18
N ARG A 88 -11.75 2.33 -1.19
CA ARG A 88 -11.36 2.14 0.21
C ARG A 88 -10.65 0.82 0.45
N ASP A 89 -11.01 -0.25 -0.27
CA ASP A 89 -10.36 -1.55 -0.16
C ASP A 89 -8.98 -1.54 -0.83
N MET A 90 -8.85 -0.85 -1.97
CA MET A 90 -7.56 -0.62 -2.61
C MET A 90 -6.66 0.25 -1.75
N THR A 91 -7.20 1.31 -1.15
CA THR A 91 -6.49 2.13 -0.15
C THR A 91 -5.97 1.26 0.99
N ASP A 92 -6.85 0.46 1.59
CA ASP A 92 -6.53 -0.39 2.72
C ASP A 92 -5.48 -1.45 2.36
N TYR A 93 -5.56 -2.01 1.15
CA TYR A 93 -4.58 -2.95 0.62
C TYR A 93 -3.20 -2.32 0.44
N ILE A 94 -3.13 -1.16 -0.20
CA ILE A 94 -1.86 -0.45 -0.46
C ILE A 94 -1.26 0.02 0.86
N ALA A 95 -2.06 0.54 1.79
CA ALA A 95 -1.57 0.86 3.13
C ALA A 95 -1.02 -0.38 3.86
N SER A 96 -1.74 -1.51 3.77
CA SER A 96 -1.28 -2.78 4.33
C SER A 96 0.01 -3.28 3.67
N LEU A 97 0.16 -3.07 2.37
CA LEU A 97 1.38 -3.33 1.62
C LEU A 97 2.55 -2.51 2.17
N LEU A 98 2.37 -1.20 2.36
CA LEU A 98 3.41 -0.33 2.93
C LEU A 98 3.78 -0.74 4.35
N VAL A 99 2.81 -1.09 5.20
CA VAL A 99 3.08 -1.60 6.56
C VAL A 99 3.96 -2.86 6.51
N VAL A 100 3.64 -3.83 5.65
CA VAL A 100 4.42 -5.07 5.52
C VAL A 100 5.84 -4.77 5.05
N PHE A 101 5.98 -3.95 4.02
CA PHE A 101 7.27 -3.68 3.40
C PHE A 101 8.17 -2.79 4.26
N CYS A 102 7.60 -1.91 5.09
CA CYS A 102 8.37 -1.09 6.03
C CYS A 102 8.73 -1.81 7.34
N ARG A 103 7.91 -2.78 7.81
CA ARG A 103 8.22 -3.58 9.02
C ARG A 103 9.25 -4.67 8.76
N GLU A 104 9.32 -5.18 7.55
CA GLU A 104 10.41 -6.03 7.13
C GLU A 104 11.68 -5.17 6.97
N ASP A 105 12.39 -4.94 8.08
CA ASP A 105 13.79 -4.43 8.15
C ASP A 105 14.75 -5.18 7.17
N SER A 106 14.26 -6.26 6.57
CA SER A 106 14.79 -7.04 5.46
C SER A 106 15.22 -6.21 4.25
N TYR A 107 14.65 -5.03 3.96
CA TYR A 107 15.12 -4.24 2.82
C TYR A 107 16.56 -3.71 3.01
N ARG A 108 17.00 -3.43 4.24
CA ARG A 108 18.40 -3.03 4.49
C ARG A 108 19.38 -4.21 4.37
N HIS A 109 18.93 -5.44 4.59
CA HIS A 109 19.78 -6.64 4.59
C HIS A 109 19.74 -7.41 3.26
N LEU A 110 18.64 -7.34 2.50
CA LEU A 110 18.52 -7.90 1.14
C LEU A 110 19.14 -6.98 0.07
N PHE A 111 19.36 -5.71 0.39
CA PHE A 111 19.94 -4.71 -0.51
C PHE A 111 21.10 -3.94 0.17
N PRO A 112 22.22 -4.62 0.53
CA PRO A 112 23.40 -3.95 1.10
C PRO A 112 24.02 -2.93 0.11
N THR A 113 23.68 -3.07 -1.17
CA THR A 113 23.82 -2.04 -2.19
C THR A 113 22.48 -1.97 -2.92
N MET A 114 21.98 -0.76 -3.22
CA MET A 114 20.78 -0.53 -4.03
C MET A 114 20.99 -0.92 -5.52
N GLY A 115 21.52 -2.12 -5.76
CA GLY A 115 21.86 -2.72 -7.05
C GLY A 115 21.14 -4.06 -7.34
N MET A 116 20.45 -4.66 -6.37
CA MET A 116 19.85 -6.00 -6.48
C MET A 116 18.32 -6.13 -6.68
N PRO A 117 17.46 -5.06 -6.75
CA PRO A 117 16.01 -5.24 -6.91
C PRO A 117 15.61 -6.06 -8.15
N MET A 118 16.28 -5.83 -9.27
CA MET A 118 16.01 -6.56 -10.51
C MET A 118 16.34 -8.04 -10.43
N ARG A 119 17.46 -8.40 -9.79
CA ARG A 119 17.85 -9.81 -9.64
C ARG A 119 16.79 -10.56 -8.85
N TYR A 120 16.31 -9.95 -7.77
CA TYR A 120 15.22 -10.50 -6.97
C TYR A 120 13.91 -10.69 -7.77
N LEU A 121 13.52 -9.71 -8.60
CA LEU A 121 12.33 -9.85 -9.46
C LEU A 121 12.47 -11.01 -10.47
N VAL A 122 13.64 -11.14 -11.10
CA VAL A 122 13.94 -12.25 -12.03
C VAL A 122 13.96 -13.60 -11.30
N ASP A 123 14.47 -13.64 -10.07
CA ASP A 123 14.45 -14.84 -9.23
C ASP A 123 13.01 -15.26 -8.89
N ILE A 124 12.08 -14.32 -8.66
CA ILE A 124 10.66 -14.62 -8.46
C ILE A 124 10.02 -15.17 -9.74
N VAL A 125 10.31 -14.58 -10.91
CA VAL A 125 9.82 -15.11 -12.20
C VAL A 125 10.28 -16.55 -12.41
N THR A 126 11.55 -16.83 -12.12
CA THR A 126 12.10 -18.20 -12.20
C THR A 126 11.44 -19.16 -11.20
N GLN A 127 11.03 -18.67 -10.02
CA GLN A 127 10.27 -19.45 -9.05
C GLN A 127 8.85 -19.74 -9.52
N ILE A 128 8.18 -18.79 -10.20
CA ILE A 128 6.83 -18.98 -10.77
C ILE A 128 6.80 -20.16 -11.74
N GLU A 129 7.83 -20.27 -12.60
CA GLU A 129 7.95 -21.36 -13.57
C GLU A 129 8.04 -22.74 -12.90
N LYS A 130 8.69 -22.81 -11.74
CA LYS A 130 8.93 -24.06 -11.00
C LYS A 130 7.87 -24.36 -9.94
N ALA A 131 7.08 -23.36 -9.54
CA ALA A 131 6.10 -23.47 -8.48
C ALA A 131 4.94 -24.39 -8.89
N ASP A 132 4.38 -25.10 -7.92
CA ASP A 132 3.08 -25.74 -8.09
C ASP A 132 1.96 -24.69 -8.24
N TYR A 133 0.78 -25.17 -8.59
CA TYR A 133 -0.40 -24.34 -8.82
C TYR A 133 -0.74 -23.44 -7.63
N TYR A 134 -0.69 -23.98 -6.41
CA TYR A 134 -1.06 -23.26 -5.20
C TYR A 134 -0.09 -22.12 -4.92
N HIS A 135 1.23 -22.40 -4.93
CA HIS A 135 2.26 -21.41 -4.66
C HIS A 135 2.35 -20.33 -5.75
N ARG A 136 2.01 -20.67 -7.00
CA ARG A 136 2.08 -19.74 -8.13
C ARG A 136 1.20 -18.51 -7.93
N PHE A 137 0.02 -18.66 -7.32
CA PHE A 137 -0.84 -17.54 -6.94
C PHE A 137 -0.13 -16.52 -6.04
N PHE A 138 0.51 -16.99 -4.97
CA PHE A 138 1.21 -16.11 -4.02
C PHE A 138 2.38 -15.40 -4.67
N LEU A 139 3.08 -16.07 -5.60
CA LEU A 139 4.16 -15.48 -6.37
C LEU A 139 3.67 -14.41 -7.35
N TYR A 140 2.52 -14.62 -8.02
CA TYR A 140 1.89 -13.59 -8.86
C TYR A 140 1.55 -12.34 -8.05
N ALA A 141 0.84 -12.51 -6.93
CA ALA A 141 0.47 -11.39 -6.06
C ALA A 141 1.72 -10.65 -5.54
N HIS A 142 2.73 -11.39 -5.08
CA HIS A 142 3.97 -10.81 -4.58
C HIS A 142 4.74 -10.03 -5.64
N LEU A 143 4.80 -10.53 -6.87
CA LEU A 143 5.51 -9.84 -7.94
C LEU A 143 4.77 -8.57 -8.38
N GLY A 144 3.44 -8.58 -8.40
CA GLY A 144 2.61 -7.38 -8.56
C GLY A 144 2.88 -6.34 -7.47
N ASN A 145 2.85 -6.78 -6.22
CA ASN A 145 3.11 -5.95 -5.05
C ASN A 145 4.52 -5.34 -5.05
N GLN A 146 5.54 -6.15 -5.33
CA GLN A 146 6.93 -5.70 -5.32
C GLN A 146 7.18 -4.65 -6.40
N THR A 147 6.63 -4.86 -7.60
CA THR A 147 6.78 -3.92 -8.71
C THR A 147 6.01 -2.62 -8.46
N LEU A 148 4.81 -2.68 -7.89
CA LEU A 148 4.06 -1.49 -7.47
C LEU A 148 4.82 -0.71 -6.38
N PHE A 149 5.31 -1.39 -5.35
CA PHE A 149 6.08 -0.77 -4.27
C PHE A 149 7.35 -0.09 -4.79
N LEU A 150 8.17 -0.79 -5.59
CA LEU A 150 9.41 -0.24 -6.13
C LEU A 150 9.17 0.92 -7.09
N SER A 151 8.23 0.76 -8.02
CA SER A 151 7.94 1.78 -9.03
C SER A 151 7.12 2.95 -8.49
N GLY A 152 6.39 2.73 -7.40
CA GLY A 152 5.59 3.71 -6.66
C GLY A 152 6.40 4.55 -5.68
N LEU A 153 7.29 3.95 -4.89
CA LEU A 153 8.04 4.69 -3.86
C LEU A 153 9.47 5.05 -4.23
N PHE A 154 10.06 4.36 -5.21
CA PHE A 154 11.47 4.57 -5.60
C PHE A 154 11.66 4.83 -7.11
N PRO A 155 10.82 5.66 -7.76
CA PRO A 155 10.90 5.88 -9.21
C PRO A 155 12.24 6.50 -9.65
N ASN A 156 12.82 7.39 -8.83
CA ASN A 156 14.10 8.04 -9.12
C ASN A 156 15.25 7.04 -9.14
N HIS A 157 15.24 6.03 -8.26
CA HIS A 157 16.26 4.98 -8.26
C HIS A 157 16.19 4.12 -9.54
N ILE A 158 14.97 3.81 -10.02
CA ILE A 158 14.78 3.06 -11.28
C ILE A 158 15.34 3.88 -12.46
N ARG A 159 14.94 5.16 -12.57
CA ARG A 159 15.40 6.07 -13.64
C ARG A 159 16.92 6.21 -13.65
N GLN A 160 17.55 6.40 -12.49
CA GLN A 160 19.01 6.50 -12.38
C GLN A 160 19.74 5.25 -12.89
N ARG A 161 19.19 4.05 -12.65
CA ARG A 161 19.80 2.79 -13.13
C ARG A 161 19.56 2.55 -14.61
N GLU A 162 18.39 2.93 -15.13
CA GLU A 162 18.10 2.91 -16.57
C GLU A 162 19.07 3.81 -17.33
N HIS A 163 19.31 5.04 -16.86
CA HIS A 163 20.29 5.96 -17.45
C HIS A 163 21.72 5.37 -17.47
N ARG A 164 22.09 4.60 -16.44
CA ARG A 164 23.37 3.88 -16.39
C ARG A 164 23.39 2.59 -17.21
N ARG A 165 22.33 2.30 -17.98
CA ARG A 165 22.11 1.04 -18.76
C ARG A 165 22.24 -0.23 -17.91
N ALA A 166 21.94 -0.13 -16.62
CA ALA A 166 22.18 -1.19 -15.63
C ALA A 166 20.90 -1.94 -15.21
N ALA A 167 19.72 -1.48 -15.65
CA ALA A 167 18.43 -2.08 -15.34
C ALA A 167 17.35 -1.64 -16.37
N PRO A 168 16.25 -2.39 -16.51
CA PRO A 168 15.06 -1.94 -17.24
C PRO A 168 14.45 -0.66 -16.65
N GLY A 169 13.79 0.11 -17.52
CA GLY A 169 13.11 1.34 -17.16
C GLY A 169 11.76 1.15 -16.46
N ILE A 170 11.13 2.28 -16.10
CA ILE A 170 9.86 2.30 -15.34
C ILE A 170 8.74 1.52 -16.04
N HIS A 171 8.67 1.56 -17.37
CA HIS A 171 7.65 0.85 -18.16
C HIS A 171 7.73 -0.67 -18.01
N TYR A 172 8.92 -1.22 -17.75
CA TYR A 172 9.10 -2.65 -17.50
C TYR A 172 8.45 -3.05 -16.18
N TYR A 173 8.69 -2.29 -15.12
CA TYR A 173 8.07 -2.53 -13.80
C TYR A 173 6.55 -2.41 -13.87
N GLU A 174 6.04 -1.41 -14.60
CA GLU A 174 4.60 -1.24 -14.81
C GLU A 174 3.98 -2.41 -15.57
N SER A 175 4.63 -2.86 -16.66
CA SER A 175 4.17 -4.01 -17.43
C SER A 175 4.22 -5.32 -16.62
N MET A 176 5.26 -5.51 -15.81
CA MET A 176 5.34 -6.64 -14.90
C MET A 176 4.22 -6.60 -13.86
N GLY A 177 4.05 -5.49 -13.17
CA GLY A 177 3.05 -5.39 -12.12
C GLY A 177 1.64 -5.62 -12.63
N ARG A 178 1.27 -4.98 -13.74
CA ARG A 178 -0.02 -5.19 -14.41
C ARG A 178 -0.24 -6.65 -14.79
N SER A 179 0.72 -7.27 -15.48
CA SER A 179 0.56 -8.66 -15.93
C SER A 179 0.44 -9.64 -14.76
N HIS A 180 1.12 -9.38 -13.63
CA HIS A 180 1.10 -10.26 -12.47
C HIS A 180 -0.14 -10.06 -11.59
N PHE A 181 -0.66 -8.84 -11.44
CA PHE A 181 -2.00 -8.66 -10.85
C PHE A 181 -3.09 -9.30 -11.71
N LYS A 182 -3.01 -9.20 -13.04
CA LYS A 182 -3.93 -9.91 -13.94
C LYS A 182 -3.83 -11.44 -13.79
N ALA A 183 -2.61 -11.97 -13.70
CA ALA A 183 -2.40 -13.40 -13.49
C ALA A 183 -2.92 -13.87 -12.12
N ALA A 184 -2.71 -13.07 -11.07
CA ALA A 184 -3.25 -13.33 -9.74
C ALA A 184 -4.78 -13.29 -9.75
N ARG A 185 -5.40 -12.25 -10.33
CA ARG A 185 -6.85 -12.10 -10.52
C ARG A 185 -7.46 -13.35 -11.17
N ASN A 186 -6.87 -13.81 -12.28
CA ASN A 186 -7.40 -14.94 -13.05
C ASN A 186 -7.18 -16.30 -12.39
N HIS A 187 -6.48 -16.35 -11.25
CA HIS A 187 -6.24 -17.58 -10.52
C HIS A 187 -7.46 -17.90 -9.61
N PRO A 188 -7.95 -19.14 -9.53
CA PRO A 188 -9.12 -19.50 -8.70
C PRO A 188 -8.98 -19.12 -7.22
N LEU A 189 -7.76 -19.20 -6.68
CA LEU A 189 -7.46 -18.75 -5.32
C LEU A 189 -7.76 -17.27 -5.09
N ALA A 190 -7.78 -16.41 -6.11
CA ALA A 190 -8.20 -15.03 -5.96
C ALA A 190 -9.65 -14.93 -5.46
N LYS A 191 -10.55 -15.75 -6.00
CA LYS A 191 -11.93 -15.82 -5.53
C LYS A 191 -12.03 -16.40 -4.12
N GLU A 192 -11.29 -17.49 -3.85
CA GLU A 192 -11.28 -18.11 -2.51
C GLU A 192 -10.77 -17.16 -1.41
N PHE A 193 -9.81 -16.31 -1.73
CA PHE A 193 -9.29 -15.31 -0.80
C PHE A 193 -9.99 -13.95 -0.86
N GLY A 194 -11.00 -13.78 -1.72
CA GLY A 194 -11.73 -12.51 -1.88
C GLY A 194 -10.90 -11.38 -2.52
N MET A 195 -9.88 -11.72 -3.29
CA MET A 195 -8.93 -10.77 -3.90
C MET A 195 -9.22 -10.48 -5.38
N GLU A 196 -10.22 -11.12 -5.98
CA GLU A 196 -10.48 -11.03 -7.43
C GLU A 196 -10.78 -9.60 -7.89
N SER A 197 -11.71 -8.89 -7.25
CA SER A 197 -12.04 -7.50 -7.60
C SER A 197 -10.84 -6.58 -7.42
N LEU A 198 -10.26 -6.60 -6.22
CA LEU A 198 -9.11 -5.78 -5.86
C LEU A 198 -7.91 -5.96 -6.81
N TYR A 199 -7.62 -7.19 -7.24
CA TYR A 199 -6.57 -7.44 -8.23
C TYR A 199 -6.95 -7.03 -9.65
N ASP A 200 -8.24 -7.01 -10.00
CA ASP A 200 -8.68 -6.39 -11.24
C ASP A 200 -8.48 -4.88 -11.19
N ASP A 201 -8.92 -4.23 -10.12
CA ASP A 201 -8.81 -2.78 -9.94
C ASP A 201 -7.34 -2.33 -9.99
N LEU A 202 -6.45 -3.04 -9.28
CA LEU A 202 -5.00 -2.80 -9.33
C LEU A 202 -4.38 -3.09 -10.71
N TYR A 203 -4.87 -4.07 -11.45
CA TYR A 203 -4.41 -4.34 -12.81
C TYR A 203 -4.79 -3.22 -13.79
N GLN A 204 -6.03 -2.73 -13.69
CA GLN A 204 -6.57 -1.70 -14.57
C GLN A 204 -5.97 -0.33 -14.26
N SER A 205 -5.92 0.04 -12.98
CA SER A 205 -5.47 1.35 -12.48
C SER A 205 -4.00 1.38 -12.06
N PHE A 206 -3.19 0.37 -12.42
CA PHE A 206 -1.80 0.26 -11.95
C PHE A 206 -0.99 1.53 -12.19
N HIS A 207 -1.12 2.13 -13.37
CA HIS A 207 -0.40 3.34 -13.74
C HIS A 207 -0.74 4.50 -12.80
N ASP A 208 -2.03 4.75 -12.63
CA ASP A 208 -2.54 5.86 -11.82
C ASP A 208 -2.21 5.64 -10.34
N THR A 209 -2.37 4.40 -9.85
CA THR A 209 -1.95 3.97 -8.51
C THR A 209 -0.46 4.21 -8.29
N ARG A 210 0.39 3.82 -9.26
CA ARG A 210 1.84 4.05 -9.19
C ARG A 210 2.17 5.55 -9.15
N MET A 211 1.49 6.37 -9.96
CA MET A 211 1.69 7.82 -9.99
C MET A 211 1.23 8.50 -8.69
N ALA A 212 0.13 8.04 -8.11
CA ALA A 212 -0.30 8.46 -6.79
C ALA A 212 0.77 8.11 -5.74
N LEU A 213 1.31 6.90 -5.76
CA LEU A 213 2.40 6.52 -4.85
C LEU A 213 3.69 7.32 -5.07
N ASN A 214 4.02 7.72 -6.32
CA ASN A 214 5.14 8.63 -6.57
C ASN A 214 4.90 9.97 -5.88
N THR A 215 3.69 10.50 -5.96
CA THR A 215 3.29 11.74 -5.29
C THR A 215 3.36 11.62 -3.77
N LEU A 216 2.94 10.48 -3.22
CA LEU A 216 3.04 10.17 -1.79
C LEU A 216 4.51 10.19 -1.35
N ALA A 217 5.39 9.51 -2.10
CA ALA A 217 6.81 9.48 -1.82
C ALA A 217 7.44 10.88 -1.88
N ASP A 218 7.18 11.65 -2.93
CA ASP A 218 7.76 12.98 -3.09
C ASP A 218 7.27 13.99 -2.02
N LYS A 219 6.04 13.85 -1.52
CA LYS A 219 5.46 14.77 -0.53
C LYS A 219 5.77 14.39 0.92
N PHE A 220 5.83 13.09 1.23
CA PHE A 220 5.76 12.61 2.62
C PHE A 220 6.94 11.75 3.04
N LEU A 221 7.77 11.25 2.12
CA LEU A 221 8.91 10.37 2.41
C LEU A 221 10.25 11.02 2.01
#